data_AF-A0A382U1D1-F1
#
_entry.id   AF-A0A382U1D1-F1
#
_cell.length_a   1.000
_cell.length_b   1.000
_cell.length_c   1.000
_cell.angle_alpha   90.00
_cell.angle_beta   90.00
_cell.angle_gamma   90.00
#
_symmetry.space_group_name_H-M   'P 1'
#
loop_
_entity.id
_entity.type
_entity.pdbx_description
1 polymer ?
#
loop_
_entity_poly.entity_id
_entity_poly.type
_entity_poly.pdbx_seq_one_letter_code
_entity_poly.pdbx_strand_id
1 'polypeptide(L)' 'MVLNTGDTAPDFELADTDLKMRTLNEFRTKKVVLSFIVAASSPVCET' A
#
# COMPACT_ATOMS: atom_id res chain seq x y z
N MET A 1 5.12 -11.19 -9.26
CA MET A 1 6.52 -10.71 -9.35
C MET A 1 6.93 -10.27 -7.96
N VAL A 2 8.08 -10.71 -7.45
CA VAL A 2 8.58 -10.32 -6.12
C VAL A 2 9.35 -9.01 -6.30
N LEU A 3 9.09 -8.00 -5.46
CA LEU A 3 9.76 -6.70 -5.50
C LEU A 3 11.08 -6.78 -4.70
N ASN A 4 12.19 -6.33 -5.27
CA ASN A 4 13.50 -6.31 -4.61
C ASN A 4 13.92 -4.87 -4.29
N THR A 5 14.95 -4.74 -3.45
CA THR A 5 15.55 -3.44 -3.16
C THR A 5 16.18 -2.84 -4.42
N GLY A 6 15.85 -1.58 -4.71
CA GLY A 6 16.29 -0.87 -5.92
C GLY A 6 15.29 -0.93 -7.07
N ASP A 7 14.30 -1.84 -7.01
CA ASP A 7 13.23 -1.88 -8.00
C ASP A 7 12.31 -0.67 -7.84
N THR A 8 11.81 -0.16 -8.98
CA THR A 8 10.77 0.86 -8.95
C THR A 8 9.47 0.22 -8.52
N ALA A 9 8.86 0.72 -7.44
CA ALA A 9 7.56 0.25 -6.98
C ALA A 9 6.53 0.35 -8.13
N PRO A 10 5.79 -0.73 -8.44
CA PRO A 10 4.77 -0.71 -9.49
C PRO A 10 3.62 0.19 -9.06
N ASP A 11 2.99 0.85 -10.03
CA ASP A 11 1.75 1.56 -9.73
C ASP A 11 0.60 0.56 -9.51
N PHE A 12 -0.34 0.93 -8.65
CA PHE A 12 -1.54 0.15 -8.37
C PHE A 12 -2.67 1.07 -7.99
N GLU A 13 -3.90 0.59 -8.18
CA GLU A 13 -5.12 1.29 -7.79
C GLU A 13 -5.87 0.43 -6.77
N LEU A 14 -6.20 0.99 -5.62
CA LEU A 14 -6.93 0.33 -4.54
C LEU A 14 -7.96 1.28 -3.95
N ALA A 15 -9.07 0.74 -3.46
CA ALA A 15 -10.01 1.48 -2.65
C ALA A 15 -9.40 1.76 -1.27
N ASP A 16 -9.48 3.01 -0.82
CA ASP A 16 -9.10 3.40 0.54
C ASP A 16 -10.22 3.08 1.56
N THR A 17 -10.02 3.53 2.80
CA THR A 17 -10.98 3.36 3.89
C THR A 17 -12.31 4.08 3.66
N ASP A 18 -12.34 5.08 2.77
CA ASP A 18 -13.53 5.83 2.39
C ASP A 18 -14.15 5.30 1.07
N LEU A 19 -13.72 4.12 0.61
CA LEU A 19 -14.11 3.50 -0.67
C LEU A 19 -13.77 4.36 -1.90
N LYS A 20 -12.80 5.27 -1.79
CA LYS A 20 -12.30 6.04 -2.92
C LYS A 20 -11.14 5.30 -3.56
N MET A 21 -11.15 5.22 -4.89
CA MET A 21 -10.01 4.68 -5.62
C MET A 21 -8.83 5.64 -5.49
N ARG A 22 -7.69 5.11 -5.05
CA ARG A 22 -6.42 5.82 -4.88
C ARG A 22 -5.34 5.07 -5.62
N THR A 23 -4.42 5.80 -6.23
CA THR A 23 -3.25 5.24 -6.91
C THR A 23 -1.98 5.46 -6.09
N LEU A 24 -0.99 4.57 -6.22
CA LEU A 24 0.32 4.79 -5.58
C LEU A 24 0.97 6.09 -6.08
N ASN A 25 0.79 6.41 -7.36
CA ASN A 25 1.38 7.58 -7.99
C ASN A 25 1.02 8.91 -7.28
N GLU A 26 -0.19 9.03 -6.74
CA GLU A 26 -0.64 10.20 -5.98
C GLU A 26 0.23 10.53 -4.76
N PHE A 27 0.89 9.52 -4.18
CA PHE A 27 1.68 9.67 -2.96
C PHE A 27 3.18 9.88 -3.23
N ARG A 28 3.64 9.78 -4.49
CA ARG A 28 5.07 9.83 -4.85
C ARG A 28 5.76 11.20 -4.68
N THR A 29 5.03 12.23 -4.27
CA THR A 29 5.57 13.57 -4.02
C THR A 29 6.47 13.66 -2.78
N LYS A 30 6.46 12.63 -1.93
CA LYS A 30 7.27 12.52 -0.71
C LYS A 30 7.81 11.11 -0.55
N LYS A 31 8.70 10.91 0.44
CA LYS A 31 9.10 9.56 0.86
C LYS A 31 7.88 8.88 1.50
N VAL A 32 7.48 7.74 0.95
CA VAL A 32 6.32 6.96 1.39
C VAL A 32 6.78 5.60 1.89
N VAL A 33 6.19 5.14 2.99
CA VAL A 33 6.33 3.77 3.48
C VAL A 33 5.00 3.06 3.25
N LEU A 34 5.06 1.89 2.60
CA LEU A 34 3.91 1.02 2.38
C LEU A 34 4.10 -0.29 3.13
N SER A 35 3.06 -0.71 3.84
CA SER A 35 3.01 -1.99 4.55
C SER A 35 1.75 -2.74 4.14
N PHE A 36 1.87 -4.06 3.95
CA PHE A 36 0.76 -4.93 3.59
C PHE A 36 0.44 -5.83 4.77
N ILE A 37 -0.84 -5.94 5.10
CA ILE A 37 -1.36 -6.85 6.13
C ILE A 37 -2.23 -7.91 5.46
N VAL A 38 -2.26 -9.11 6.04
CA VAL A 38 -2.95 -10.28 5.45
C VAL A 38 -4.45 -10.06 5.38
N ALA A 39 -5.03 -9.47 6.42
CA ALA A 39 -6.44 -9.10 6.48
C ALA A 39 -6.66 -7.97 7.50
N ALA A 40 -7.63 -7.11 7.22
CA ALA A 40 -8.17 -6.20 8.21
C ALA A 40 -8.77 -7.01 9.39
N SER A 41 -8.59 -6.53 10.62
CA SER A 41 -9.11 -7.17 11.85
C SER A 41 -8.57 -8.59 12.12
N SER A 42 -7.37 -8.92 11.64
CA SER A 42 -6.68 -10.13 12.10
C SER A 42 -6.07 -9.89 13.50
N PRO A 43 -5.89 -10.92 14.37
CA PRO A 43 -5.37 -10.77 15.73
C PRO A 43 -3.93 -10.22 15.81
N VAL A 44 -3.24 -10.06 14.67
CA VAL A 44 -1.93 -9.41 14.55
C VAL A 44 -2.07 -7.89 14.35
N CYS A 45 -3.26 -7.41 13.97
CA CYS A 45 -3.59 -6.00 13.75
C CYS A 45 -4.55 -5.41 14.81
N GLU A 46 -4.88 -6.18 15.84
CA GLU A 46 -5.60 -5.70 17.03
C GLU A 46 -4.58 -5.44 18.15
N THR A 47 -4.69 -4.27 18.79
CA THR A 47 -3.83 -3.81 19.89
C THR A 47 -3.80 -4.75 21.09
#